data_AF-A0AAJ0G632-F1
#
_entry.id   AF-A0AAJ0G632-F1
#
_cell.length_a   1.000
_cell.length_b   1.000
_cell.length_c   1.000
_cell.angle_alpha   90.00
_cell.angle_beta   90.00
_cell.angle_gamma   90.00
#
_symmetry.space_group_name_H-M   'P 1'
#
loop_
_entity.id
_entity.type
_entity.pdbx_description
1 polymer ?
#
loop_
_entity_poly.entity_id
_entity_poly.type
_entity_poly.pdbx_seq_one_letter_code
_entity_poly.pdbx_strand_id
1 'polypeptide(L)'
;MKYQVARACAVAGYDGLYKELDDIAEEARECGNLVIYELIMANPVRYEVMNDYARSVHTENPPVAYLNGGTAVCWMLDSKQGFRTHMSPPGDDDDDSSDYVL
;
A
#
# COMPACT_ATOMS: atom_id res chain seq x y z
N MET A 1 3.14 11.24 -1.79
CA MET A 1 3.50 10.33 -2.91
C MET A 1 4.54 9.29 -2.54
N LYS A 2 5.60 9.60 -1.76
CA LYS A 2 6.67 8.63 -1.41
C LYS A 2 6.17 7.28 -0.85
N TYR A 3 5.20 7.32 0.07
CA TYR A 3 4.56 6.12 0.64
C TYR A 3 3.97 5.16 -0.42
N GLN A 4 3.24 5.71 -1.40
CA GLN A 4 2.61 4.89 -2.46
C GLN A 4 3.64 4.27 -3.40
N VAL A 5 4.74 4.99 -3.66
CA VAL A 5 5.87 4.48 -4.47
C VAL A 5 6.59 3.34 -3.74
N ALA A 6 6.84 3.50 -2.43
CA ALA A 6 7.45 2.46 -1.60
C ALA A 6 6.64 1.15 -1.64
N ARG A 7 5.31 1.22 -1.47
CA ARG A 7 4.44 0.04 -1.58
C ARG A 7 4.42 -0.57 -2.98
N ALA A 8 4.35 0.25 -4.03
CA ALA A 8 4.41 -0.27 -5.40
C ALA A 8 5.72 -1.04 -5.67
N CYS A 9 6.84 -0.57 -5.13
CA CYS A 9 8.14 -1.24 -5.24
C CYS A 9 8.21 -2.54 -4.44
N ALA A 10 7.63 -2.59 -3.24
CA ALA A 10 7.53 -3.80 -2.43
C ALA A 10 6.76 -4.91 -3.17
N VAL A 11 5.61 -4.55 -3.77
CA VAL A 11 4.76 -5.48 -4.53
C VAL A 11 5.41 -5.90 -5.85
N ALA A 12 6.06 -4.97 -6.56
CA ALA A 12 6.68 -5.23 -7.87
C ALA A 12 8.06 -5.91 -7.79
N GLY A 13 8.65 -6.04 -6.59
CA GLY A 13 9.96 -6.66 -6.39
C GLY A 13 11.14 -5.83 -6.91
N TYR A 14 11.01 -4.50 -6.92
CA TYR A 14 12.11 -3.59 -7.28
C TYR A 14 13.13 -3.49 -6.14
N ASP A 15 14.09 -4.42 -6.16
CA ASP A 15 15.20 -4.59 -5.22
C ASP A 15 16.08 -3.35 -5.00
N GLY A 16 16.30 -2.53 -6.04
CA GLY A 16 17.13 -1.33 -5.96
C GLY A 16 16.58 -0.23 -5.04
N LEU A 17 15.26 -0.10 -4.94
CA LEU A 17 14.60 0.89 -4.06
C LEU A 17 14.36 0.35 -2.64
N TYR A 18 14.55 -0.96 -2.46
CA TYR A 18 14.20 -1.69 -1.26
C TYR A 18 15.17 -1.49 -0.10
N LYS A 19 16.44 -1.18 -0.40
CA LYS A 19 17.50 -0.98 0.62
C LYS A 19 17.22 0.16 1.61
N GLU A 20 16.25 1.02 1.31
CA GLU A 20 15.85 2.13 2.18
C GLU A 20 14.61 1.84 3.03
N LEU A 21 14.03 0.64 2.94
CA LEU A 21 12.72 0.29 3.54
C LEU A 21 12.82 -1.02 4.34
N ASP A 22 13.30 -0.94 5.59
CA ASP A 22 13.53 -2.10 6.48
C ASP A 22 12.23 -2.73 7.04
N ASP A 23 11.08 -2.09 6.83
CA ASP A 23 9.84 -2.39 7.56
C ASP A 23 8.91 -3.34 6.80
N ILE A 24 9.21 -3.66 5.55
CA ILE A 24 8.31 -4.36 4.61
C ILE A 24 8.67 -5.84 4.44
N ALA A 25 9.37 -6.42 5.42
CA ALA A 25 9.80 -7.81 5.40
C ALA A 25 8.62 -8.79 5.24
N GLU A 26 7.57 -8.65 6.06
CA GLU A 26 6.47 -9.61 6.03
C GLU A 26 5.60 -9.47 4.78
N GLU A 27 5.50 -8.26 4.21
CA GLU A 27 4.88 -8.01 2.91
C GLU A 27 5.68 -8.72 1.78
N ALA A 28 7.01 -8.60 1.81
CA ALA A 28 7.87 -9.29 0.86
C ALA A 28 7.73 -10.81 0.98
N ARG A 29 7.68 -11.35 2.21
CA ARG A 29 7.44 -12.78 2.45
C ARG A 29 6.08 -13.23 1.91
N GLU A 30 5.03 -12.46 2.16
CA GLU A 30 3.68 -12.74 1.66
C GLU A 30 3.62 -12.76 0.14
N CYS A 31 4.31 -11.83 -0.52
CA CYS A 31 4.40 -11.75 -1.98
C CYS A 31 5.39 -12.76 -2.59
N GLY A 32 5.99 -13.65 -1.80
CA GLY A 32 6.94 -14.66 -2.25
C GLY A 32 8.35 -14.13 -2.57
N ASN A 33 8.64 -12.88 -2.20
CA ASN A 33 9.94 -12.26 -2.41
C ASN A 33 10.89 -12.55 -1.23
N LEU A 34 11.35 -13.80 -1.17
CA LEU A 34 12.15 -14.30 -0.05
C LEU A 34 13.55 -13.68 0.03
N VAL A 35 14.16 -13.34 -1.12
CA VAL A 35 15.48 -12.67 -1.15
C VAL A 35 15.45 -11.36 -0.38
N ILE A 36 14.38 -10.62 -0.60
CA ILE A 36 14.12 -9.33 0.01
C ILE A 36 13.84 -9.49 1.53
N TYR A 37 13.02 -10.47 1.90
CA TYR A 37 12.78 -10.82 3.30
C TYR A 37 14.08 -11.18 4.03
N GLU A 38 14.90 -12.04 3.44
CA GLU A 38 16.18 -12.48 4.02
C GLU A 38 17.16 -11.32 4.20
N LEU A 39 17.22 -10.39 3.25
CA LEU A 39 18.07 -9.19 3.35
C LEU A 39 17.70 -8.31 4.54
N ILE A 40 16.40 -8.04 4.77
CA ILE A 40 15.97 -7.30 5.98
C ILE A 40 16.22 -8.13 7.24
N MET A 41 15.95 -9.44 7.19
CA MET A 41 16.11 -10.29 8.36
C MET A 41 17.57 -10.42 8.78
N ALA A 42 18.51 -10.29 7.84
CA ALA A 42 19.94 -10.23 8.11
C ALA A 42 20.40 -8.92 8.80
N ASN A 43 19.62 -7.83 8.69
CA ASN A 43 19.96 -6.58 9.38
C ASN A 43 19.79 -6.76 10.91
N PRO A 44 20.83 -6.46 11.71
CA PRO A 44 20.79 -6.64 13.16
C PRO A 44 19.87 -5.63 13.85
N VAL A 45 19.63 -4.48 13.20
CA VAL A 45 18.73 -3.42 13.65
C VAL A 45 17.81 -3.09 12.47
N ARG A 46 16.53 -2.92 12.75
CA ARG A 46 15.51 -2.50 11.78
C ARG A 46 14.89 -1.21 12.27
N TYR A 47 14.36 -0.43 11.34
CA TYR A 47 13.81 0.89 11.62
C TYR A 47 12.33 0.93 11.27
N GLU A 48 11.59 1.89 11.80
CA GLU A 48 10.24 2.26 11.36
C GLU A 48 10.36 3.44 10.37
N VAL A 49 10.73 3.12 9.13
CA VAL A 49 10.78 4.05 8.00
C VAL A 49 9.38 4.30 7.43
N MET A 50 8.43 3.37 7.53
CA MET A 50 7.10 3.46 6.92
C MET A 50 6.00 3.08 7.90
N ASN A 51 4.99 3.95 8.02
CA ASN A 51 3.83 3.70 8.88
C ASN A 51 2.54 3.68 8.04
N ASP A 52 1.93 2.49 7.91
CA ASP A 52 0.73 2.29 7.11
C ASP A 52 -0.51 2.96 7.74
N TYR A 53 -0.55 3.07 9.07
CA TYR A 53 -1.66 3.69 9.80
C TYR A 53 -1.69 5.21 9.63
N ALA A 54 -0.51 5.85 9.64
CA ALA A 54 -0.36 7.27 9.42
C ALA A 54 -0.19 7.64 7.93
N ARG A 55 0.02 6.64 7.05
CA ARG A 55 0.40 6.81 5.64
C ARG A 55 1.61 7.73 5.47
N SER A 56 2.62 7.54 6.32
CA SER A 56 3.82 8.36 6.40
C SER A 56 5.10 7.57 6.09
N VAL A 57 6.14 8.31 5.73
CA VAL A 57 7.51 7.78 5.56
C VAL A 57 8.44 8.69 6.35
N HIS A 58 9.25 8.10 7.23
CA HIS A 58 10.19 8.77 8.13
C HIS A 58 11.62 8.35 7.76
N THR A 59 12.29 9.15 6.93
CA THR A 59 13.69 8.88 6.53
C THR A 59 14.70 9.57 7.44
N GLU A 60 14.30 10.64 8.13
CA GLU A 60 15.17 11.36 9.05
C GLU A 60 15.05 10.77 10.46
N ASN A 61 16.11 10.07 10.88
CA ASN A 61 16.22 9.45 12.21
C ASN A 61 15.01 8.58 12.60
N PRO A 62 14.69 7.54 11.80
CA PRO A 62 13.58 6.66 12.11
C PRO A 62 13.82 5.94 13.45
N PRO A 63 12.77 5.69 14.24
CA PRO A 63 12.90 4.92 15.46
C PRO A 63 13.31 3.49 15.13
N VAL A 64 14.03 2.85 16.06
CA VAL A 64 14.30 1.41 15.97
C VAL A 64 12.99 0.66 16.12
N ALA A 65 12.77 -0.30 15.24
CA ALA A 65 11.58 -1.13 15.23
C ALA A 65 11.91 -2.62 15.29
N TYR A 66 10.93 -3.37 15.77
CA TYR A 66 10.91 -4.82 15.62
C TYR A 66 10.36 -5.18 14.23
N LEU A 67 10.05 -6.45 13.99
CA LEU A 67 9.48 -6.90 12.72
C LEU A 67 8.18 -6.13 12.41
N ASN A 68 8.11 -5.54 11.21
CA ASN A 68 6.99 -4.72 10.68
C ASN A 68 6.75 -3.35 11.34
N GLY A 69 7.80 -2.62 11.72
CA GLY A 69 7.72 -1.30 12.38
C GLY A 69 6.72 -0.30 11.78
N GLY A 70 5.43 -0.41 12.11
CA GLY A 70 4.35 0.42 11.58
C GLY A 70 3.64 -0.10 10.33
N THR A 71 4.04 -1.23 9.76
CA THR A 71 3.51 -1.79 8.51
C THR A 71 2.55 -2.96 8.73
N ALA A 72 1.58 -3.10 7.83
CA ALA A 72 0.62 -4.18 7.78
C ALA A 72 0.72 -4.88 6.42
N VAL A 73 0.65 -6.21 6.39
CA VAL A 73 0.77 -6.98 5.15
C VAL A 73 -0.49 -6.84 4.27
N CYS A 74 -0.43 -7.26 3.00
CA CYS A 74 -1.42 -6.92 1.97
C CYS A 74 -2.85 -7.27 2.39
N TRP A 75 -3.08 -8.46 2.96
CA TRP A 75 -4.43 -8.88 3.38
C TRP A 75 -5.01 -8.00 4.49
N MET A 76 -4.17 -7.40 5.35
CA MET A 76 -4.63 -6.50 6.42
C MET A 76 -5.10 -5.15 5.88
N LEU A 77 -4.59 -4.75 4.70
CA LEU A 77 -4.90 -3.50 4.05
C LEU A 77 -5.96 -3.62 2.95
N ASP A 78 -6.34 -4.84 2.57
CA ASP A 78 -7.40 -5.11 1.57
C ASP A 78 -8.81 -4.74 2.07
N SER A 79 -8.90 -4.05 3.20
CA SER A 79 -10.08 -3.26 3.58
C SER A 79 -10.22 -2.07 2.63
N LYS A 80 -10.70 -2.34 1.41
CA LYS A 80 -11.01 -1.33 0.41
C LYS A 80 -11.99 -0.34 1.02
N GLN A 81 -11.63 0.94 1.05
CA GLN A 81 -12.61 2.00 1.31
C GLN A 81 -13.76 1.77 0.34
N GLY A 82 -14.92 1.36 0.83
CA GLY A 82 -16.09 1.17 0.00
C GLY A 82 -16.31 2.49 -0.73
N PHE A 83 -16.17 2.47 -2.06
CA PHE A 83 -16.52 3.63 -2.86
C PHE A 83 -17.98 3.91 -2.52
N ARG A 84 -18.23 5.00 -1.78
CA ARG A 84 -19.59 5.50 -1.64
C ARG A 84 -19.95 5.93 -3.05
N THR A 85 -20.72 5.10 -3.75
CA THR A 85 -21.37 5.49 -4.99
C THR A 85 -21.96 6.85 -4.73
N HIS A 86 -21.47 7.86 -5.44
CA HIS A 86 -22.04 9.19 -5.39
C HIS A 86 -23.49 9.00 -5.84
N MET A 87 -24.43 9.02 -4.90
CA MET A 87 -25.84 9.03 -5.25
C MET A 87 -26.04 10.32 -6.02
N SER A 88 -26.09 10.23 -7.34
CA SER A 88 -26.65 11.31 -8.14
C SER A 88 -28.05 11.59 -7.59
N PRO A 89 -28.44 12.87 -7.45
CA PRO A 89 -29.81 13.21 -7.08
C PRO A 89 -30.78 12.47 -8.00
N PRO A 90 -31.96 12.04 -7.50
CA PRO A 90 -32.98 11.46 -8.37
C PRO A 90 -33.23 12.45 -9.51
N GLY A 91 -32.93 12.01 -10.74
CA GLY A 91 -33.25 12.77 -11.93
C GLY A 91 -34.76 12.86 -12.03
N ASP A 92 -35.27 14.05 -12.31
CA ASP A 92 -36.65 14.24 -12.70
C ASP A 92 -36.88 13.46 -14.00
N ASP A 93 -37.66 12.39 -13.91
CA ASP A 93 -38.15 11.61 -15.06
C ASP A 93 -39.09 12.51 -15.88
N ASP A 94 -38.56 13.22 -16.87
CA ASP A 94 -39.37 13.74 -17.97
C ASP A 94 -39.23 12.80 -19.17
N ASP A 95 -40.29 12.00 -19.33
CA ASP A 95 -40.69 11.24 -20.51
C ASP A 95 -40.68 12.14 -21.77
N ASP A 96 -39.79 11.87 -22.72
CA ASP A 96 -40.03 12.21 -24.13
C ASP A 96 -39.55 11.09 -25.05
N SER A 97 -40.52 10.26 -25.42
CA SER A 97 -40.45 9.28 -26.48
C SER A 97 -40.21 9.93 -27.84
N SER A 98 -39.06 9.69 -28.49
CA SER A 98 -39.06 9.55 -29.95
C SER A 98 -37.96 8.62 -30.49
N ASP A 99 -38.43 7.73 -31.36
CA ASP A 99 -37.73 6.74 -32.18
C ASP A 99 -36.37 7.19 -32.76
N TYR A 100 -35.38 6.30 -32.69
CA TYR A 100 -34.57 5.97 -33.87
C TYR A 100 -34.22 4.47 -33.88
N VAL A 101 -34.85 3.76 -34.83
CA VAL A 101 -34.50 2.42 -35.27
C VAL A 101 -33.34 2.51 -36.26
N LEU A 102 -32.32 1.66 -36.03
CA LEU A 102 -31.17 1.23 -36.87
C LEU A 102 -30.75 2.10 -38.08
#